data_AF-A0A7X6SYG6-F1
#
_entry.id   AF-A0A7X6SYG6-F1
#
_cell.length_a   1.000
_cell.length_b   1.000
_cell.length_c   1.000
_cell.angle_alpha   90.00
_cell.angle_beta   90.00
_cell.angle_gamma   90.00
#
_symmetry.space_group_name_H-M   'P 1'
#
loop_
_entity.id
_entity.type
_entity.pdbx_description
1 polymer ?
#
loop_
_entity_poly.entity_id
_entity_poly.type
_entity_poly.pdbx_seq_one_letter_code
_entity_poly.pdbx_strand_id
1 'polypeptide(L)'
;MGKIFDALEKQKKENIVVSNLFKTIDEGRGSASNEAGKTFKTQQVNAKYNPKLVVITQPGSIDAENFKTLRAQILFPKDGRRNRVIMVTSVFPSEGKTFVAANLAVRIAQ
;
A
#
# COMPACT_ATOMS: atom_id res chain seq x y z
N MET A 1 26.07 21.31 13.81
CA MET A 1 25.57 20.11 13.09
C MET A 1 24.83 20.58 11.86
N GLY A 2 25.18 20.10 10.66
CA GLY A 2 24.64 20.63 9.40
C GLY A 2 23.25 20.08 9.08
N LYS A 3 22.44 20.82 8.30
CA LYS A 3 21.08 20.41 7.89
C LYS A 3 21.01 19.02 7.23
N ILE A 4 22.07 18.61 6.54
CA ILE A 4 22.20 17.29 5.89
C ILE A 4 22.31 16.18 6.95
N PHE A 5 23.01 16.44 8.05
CA PHE A 5 23.17 15.50 9.15
C PHE A 5 21.83 15.28 9.88
N ASP A 6 21.09 16.36 10.13
CA ASP A 6 19.75 16.30 10.76
C ASP A 6 18.75 15.53 9.87
N ALA A 7 18.83 15.69 8.55
CA ALA A 7 18.01 14.94 7.59
C ALA A 7 18.34 13.43 7.61
N LEU A 8 19.62 13.07 7.69
CA LEU A 8 20.09 11.69 7.79
C LEU A 8 19.66 11.03 9.12
N GLU A 9 19.76 11.73 10.24
CA GLU A 9 19.27 11.22 11.52
C GLU A 9 17.76 11.04 11.54
N LYS A 10 17.01 11.98 10.95
CA LYS A 10 15.57 11.89 10.82
C LYS A 10 15.16 10.67 10.00
N GLN A 11 15.82 10.43 8.86
CA GLN A 11 15.57 9.24 8.04
C GLN A 11 15.86 7.93 8.80
N LYS A 12 16.96 7.88 9.57
CA LYS A 12 17.29 6.70 10.39
C LYS A 12 16.24 6.45 11.48
N LYS A 13 15.80 7.50 12.17
CA LYS A 13 14.73 7.41 13.19
C LYS A 13 13.41 6.96 12.58
N GLU A 14 13.02 7.49 11.43
CA GLU A 14 11.79 7.08 10.72
C GLU A 14 11.84 5.61 10.32
N ASN A 15 12.97 5.11 9.79
CA ASN A 15 13.13 3.68 9.47
C ASN A 15 13.03 2.77 10.69
N ILE A 16 13.62 3.17 11.83
CA ILE A 16 13.54 2.40 13.08
C ILE A 16 12.10 2.35 13.60
N VAL A 17 11.40 3.48 13.60
CA VAL A 17 9.98 3.55 14.04
C VAL A 17 9.10 2.66 13.17
N VAL A 18 9.28 2.70 11.84
CA VAL A 18 8.54 1.84 10.91
C VAL A 18 8.83 0.36 11.19
N SER A 19 10.11 -0.02 11.38
CA SER A 19 10.49 -1.40 11.68
C SER A 19 9.91 -1.93 13.00
N ASN A 20 9.84 -1.07 14.02
CA ASN A 20 9.26 -1.43 15.32
C ASN A 20 7.73 -1.49 15.25
N LEU A 21 7.08 -0.62 14.49
CA LEU A 21 5.64 -0.66 14.28
C LEU A 21 5.21 -1.98 13.62
N PHE A 22 6.01 -2.49 12.67
CA PHE A 22 5.78 -3.81 12.08
C PHE A 22 6.02 -4.97 13.05
N LYS A 23 7.01 -4.88 13.95
CA LYS A 23 7.24 -5.90 15.00
C LYS A 23 6.11 -5.97 16.02
N THR A 24 5.61 -4.83 16.49
CA THR A 24 4.54 -4.79 17.51
C THR A 24 3.21 -5.31 16.98
N ILE A 25 2.95 -5.19 15.67
CA ILE A 25 1.74 -5.75 15.03
C ILE A 25 1.83 -7.28 14.93
N ASP A 26 3.04 -7.85 14.82
CA ASP A 26 3.26 -9.29 14.69
C ASP A 26 3.25 -10.02 16.06
N GLU A 27 3.75 -9.37 17.11
CA GLU A 27 3.84 -9.96 18.47
C GLU A 27 2.48 -10.02 19.22
N GLY A 28 1.44 -9.33 18.75
CA GLY A 28 0.12 -9.25 19.41
C GLY A 28 -0.90 -10.36 19.07
N ARG A 29 -0.56 -11.34 18.22
CA ARG A 29 -1.50 -12.39 17.74
C ARG A 29 -1.17 -13.81 18.22
N GLY A 30 -0.55 -13.95 19.38
CA GLY A 30 -0.17 -15.24 19.96
C GLY A 30 -1.06 -15.71 21.13
N SER A 31 -2.36 -15.93 20.92
CA SER A 31 -3.17 -16.79 21.84
C SER A 31 -4.57 -17.10 21.26
N ALA A 32 -4.65 -18.09 20.37
CA ALA A 32 -5.77 -19.02 20.29
C ALA A 32 -5.47 -20.12 19.24
N SER A 33 -5.72 -21.35 19.65
CA SER A 33 -5.48 -22.64 19.01
C SER A 33 -5.88 -22.79 17.54
N ASN A 34 -4.93 -23.31 16.76
CA ASN A 34 -5.06 -24.27 15.65
C ASN A 34 -6.44 -24.51 15.04
N GLU A 35 -6.68 -23.97 13.84
CA GLU A 35 -7.27 -24.73 12.72
C GLU A 35 -6.64 -24.33 11.39
N ALA A 36 -6.56 -25.30 10.51
CA ALA A 36 -5.66 -25.37 9.36
C ALA A 36 -5.98 -24.37 8.23
N GLY A 37 -4.93 -23.93 7.53
CA GLY A 37 -5.04 -23.50 6.14
C GLY A 37 -4.45 -22.13 5.82
N LYS A 38 -3.26 -22.16 5.21
CA LYS A 38 -2.50 -21.05 4.62
C LYS A 38 -1.72 -20.21 5.63
N THR A 39 -0.51 -20.68 5.91
CA THR A 39 0.64 -19.84 6.22
C THR A 39 0.64 -18.69 5.22
N PHE A 40 0.24 -17.48 5.65
CA PHE A 40 0.47 -16.27 4.89
C PHE A 40 1.98 -16.16 4.75
N LYS A 41 2.52 -16.64 3.63
CA LYS A 41 3.92 -16.42 3.29
C LYS A 41 4.08 -14.92 3.34
N THR A 42 4.83 -14.44 4.33
CA THR A 42 5.27 -13.04 4.39
C THR A 42 6.07 -12.84 3.12
N GLN A 43 5.39 -12.33 2.10
CA GLN A 43 5.93 -12.16 0.77
C GLN A 43 7.02 -11.11 0.96
N GLN A 44 8.28 -11.54 0.86
CA GLN A 44 9.45 -10.70 1.06
C GLN A 44 9.21 -9.39 0.34
N VAL A 45 9.07 -8.31 1.12
CA VAL A 45 8.85 -6.98 0.59
C VAL A 45 10.15 -6.62 -0.12
N ASN A 46 10.19 -6.83 -1.44
CA ASN A 46 11.30 -6.39 -2.27
C ASN A 46 11.51 -4.90 -1.96
N ALA A 47 12.68 -4.54 -1.39
CA ALA A 47 13.04 -3.18 -0.98
C ALA A 47 13.09 -2.16 -2.14
N LYS A 48 12.62 -2.56 -3.34
CA LYS A 48 12.56 -1.77 -4.56
C LYS A 48 11.40 -0.77 -4.59
N TYR A 49 10.31 -1.05 -3.87
CA TYR A 49 9.09 -0.22 -3.94
C TYR A 49 8.68 0.33 -2.58
N ASN A 50 8.04 1.51 -2.59
CA ASN A 50 7.51 2.11 -1.37
C ASN A 50 6.46 1.17 -0.73
N PRO A 51 6.52 0.89 0.59
CA PRO A 51 5.55 0.02 1.28
C PRO A 51 4.08 0.41 1.07
N LYS A 52 3.81 1.71 0.85
CA LYS A 52 2.47 2.26 0.57
C LYS A 52 1.92 1.87 -0.81
N LEU A 53 2.74 1.26 -1.67
CA LEU A 53 2.30 0.75 -2.98
C LEU A 53 1.76 -0.68 -2.83
N VAL A 54 0.70 -0.80 -2.03
CA VAL A 54 0.08 -2.06 -1.58
C VAL A 54 -0.25 -3.02 -2.72
N VAL A 55 -0.57 -2.51 -3.90
CA VAL A 55 -0.85 -3.34 -5.10
C VAL A 55 0.36 -4.20 -5.50
N ILE A 56 1.58 -3.74 -5.27
CA ILE A 56 2.82 -4.50 -5.56
C ILE A 56 3.34 -5.18 -4.30
N THR A 57 3.37 -4.45 -3.18
CA THR A 57 4.02 -4.92 -1.96
C THR A 57 3.20 -5.99 -1.23
N GLN A 58 1.86 -5.95 -1.38
CA GLN A 58 0.93 -6.87 -0.73
C GLN A 58 -0.25 -7.21 -1.68
N PRO A 59 0.01 -7.88 -2.81
CA PRO A 59 -0.98 -8.08 -3.87
C PRO A 59 -2.20 -8.93 -3.45
N GLY A 60 -2.09 -9.74 -2.38
CA GLY A 60 -3.18 -10.53 -1.83
C GLY A 60 -3.97 -9.83 -0.71
N SER A 61 -3.67 -8.57 -0.40
CA SER A 61 -4.40 -7.79 0.62
C SER A 61 -5.79 -7.37 0.16
N ILE A 62 -6.67 -7.08 1.12
CA ILE A 62 -8.00 -6.53 0.85
C ILE A 62 -7.88 -5.19 0.10
N ASP A 63 -6.91 -4.36 0.47
CA ASP A 63 -6.66 -3.08 -0.21
C ASP A 63 -6.29 -3.27 -1.68
N ALA A 64 -5.44 -4.25 -2.00
CA ALA A 64 -5.08 -4.57 -3.38
C ALA A 64 -6.29 -5.07 -4.21
N GLU A 65 -7.16 -5.89 -3.61
CA GLU A 65 -8.41 -6.34 -4.26
C GLU A 65 -9.42 -5.20 -4.44
N ASN A 66 -9.45 -4.21 -3.54
CA ASN A 66 -10.24 -2.99 -3.73
C ASN A 66 -9.79 -2.22 -4.97
N PHE A 67 -8.48 -2.07 -5.20
CA PHE A 67 -7.96 -1.44 -6.41
C PHE A 67 -8.29 -2.23 -7.69
N LYS A 68 -8.35 -3.57 -7.62
CA LYS A 68 -8.78 -4.42 -8.75
C LYS A 68 -10.25 -4.18 -9.10
N THR A 69 -11.11 -4.09 -8.08
CA THR A 69 -12.54 -3.76 -8.26
C THR A 69 -12.72 -2.37 -8.85
N LEU A 70 -12.01 -1.38 -8.29
CA LEU A 70 -12.04 0.00 -8.77
C LEU A 70 -11.59 0.12 -10.22
N ARG A 71 -10.52 -0.59 -10.61
CA ARG A 71 -10.07 -0.65 -12.02
C ARG A 71 -11.17 -1.15 -12.94
N ALA A 72 -11.85 -2.23 -12.57
CA ALA A 72 -12.91 -2.81 -13.39
C ALA A 72 -14.06 -1.82 -13.60
N GLN A 73 -14.50 -1.16 -12.53
CA GLN A 73 -15.57 -0.16 -12.59
C GLN A 73 -15.22 1.05 -13.46
N ILE A 74 -13.97 1.54 -13.39
CA ILE A 74 -13.54 2.72 -14.15
C ILE A 74 -13.29 2.41 -15.63
N LEU A 75 -12.69 1.26 -15.95
CA LEU A 75 -12.28 0.94 -17.33
C LEU A 75 -13.34 0.18 -18.13
N PHE A 76 -14.28 -0.48 -17.46
CA PHE A 76 -15.35 -1.26 -18.09
C PHE A 76 -16.73 -0.85 -17.54
N PRO A 77 -17.14 0.41 -17.71
CA PRO A 77 -18.45 0.87 -17.31
C PRO A 77 -19.55 0.21 -18.14
N LYS A 78 -20.77 0.15 -17.59
CA LYS A 78 -21.94 -0.51 -18.21
C LYS A 78 -22.37 0.10 -19.55
N ASP A 79 -22.06 1.38 -19.77
CA ASP A 79 -22.36 2.11 -21.00
C ASP A 79 -21.33 1.86 -22.12
N GLY A 80 -20.30 1.06 -21.86
CA GLY A 80 -19.28 0.65 -22.82
C GLY A 80 -18.25 1.73 -23.17
N ARG A 81 -18.37 2.95 -22.63
CA ARG A 81 -17.45 4.05 -22.94
C ARG A 81 -16.24 4.01 -22.02
N ARG A 82 -15.10 3.60 -22.56
CA ARG A 82 -13.87 3.50 -21.77
C ARG A 82 -13.29 4.88 -21.45
N ASN A 83 -13.11 5.15 -20.17
CA ASN A 83 -12.44 6.37 -19.68
C ASN A 83 -10.95 6.35 -20.04
N ARG A 84 -10.48 7.38 -20.75
CA ARG A 84 -9.07 7.54 -21.15
C ARG A 84 -8.26 8.43 -20.21
N VAL A 85 -8.95 9.33 -19.51
CA VAL A 85 -8.36 10.29 -18.57
C VAL A 85 -9.13 10.20 -17.26
N ILE A 86 -8.39 9.99 -16.16
CA ILE A 86 -8.95 9.82 -14.82
C ILE A 86 -8.25 10.82 -13.91
N MET A 87 -9.00 11.74 -13.34
CA MET A 87 -8.51 12.70 -12.35
C MET A 87 -8.79 12.18 -10.94
N VAL A 88 -7.78 12.14 -10.08
CA VAL A 88 -7.93 11.80 -8.66
C VAL A 88 -7.70 13.07 -7.83
N THR A 89 -8.71 13.49 -7.08
CA THR A 89 -8.67 14.69 -6.23
C THR A 89 -9.25 14.41 -4.86
N SER A 90 -9.07 15.33 -3.92
CA SER A 90 -9.53 15.24 -2.54
C SER A 90 -10.04 16.61 -2.06
N VAL A 91 -10.91 16.63 -1.05
CA VAL A 91 -11.47 17.88 -0.52
C VAL A 91 -10.42 18.63 0.29
N PHE A 92 -9.60 17.89 1.05
CA PHE A 92 -8.55 18.45 1.89
C PHE A 92 -7.15 17.87 1.59
N PRO A 93 -6.07 18.53 2.02
CA PRO A 93 -4.73 17.92 2.04
C PRO A 93 -4.69 16.64 2.89
N SER A 94 -3.74 15.76 2.60
CA SER A 94 -3.47 14.54 3.39
C SER A 94 -4.58 13.47 3.44
N GLU A 95 -5.62 13.56 2.62
CA GLU A 95 -6.70 12.54 2.51
C GLU A 95 -6.31 11.28 1.69
N GLY A 96 -5.04 11.12 1.35
CA GLY A 96 -4.57 9.92 0.65
C GLY A 96 -4.79 9.89 -0.87
N LYS A 97 -5.16 11.00 -1.53
CA LYS A 97 -5.26 11.05 -3.01
C LYS A 97 -4.02 10.52 -3.74
N THR A 98 -2.81 10.82 -3.24
CA THR A 98 -1.55 10.33 -3.81
C THR A 98 -1.42 8.81 -3.67
N PHE A 99 -1.84 8.26 -2.53
CA PHE A 99 -1.87 6.82 -2.28
C PHE A 99 -2.82 6.12 -3.25
N VAL A 100 -4.04 6.66 -3.41
CA VAL A 100 -5.05 6.12 -4.32
C VAL A 100 -4.58 6.23 -5.77
N ALA A 101 -4.09 7.39 -6.20
CA ALA A 101 -3.65 7.61 -7.58
C ALA A 101 -2.49 6.68 -7.97
N ALA A 102 -1.47 6.53 -7.13
CA ALA A 102 -0.32 5.68 -7.41
C ALA A 102 -0.71 4.19 -7.50
N ASN A 103 -1.47 3.67 -6.53
CA ASN A 103 -1.89 2.27 -6.52
C ASN A 103 -2.87 1.96 -7.66
N LEU A 104 -3.81 2.86 -7.96
CA LEU A 104 -4.71 2.73 -9.10
C LEU A 104 -3.95 2.70 -10.43
N ALA A 105 -2.98 3.61 -10.62
CA ALA A 105 -2.16 3.67 -11.82
C ALA A 105 -1.38 2.36 -12.05
N VAL A 106 -0.74 1.83 -10.99
CA VAL A 106 -0.06 0.54 -11.06
C VAL A 106 -1.02 -0.59 -11.40
N ARG A 107 -2.21 -0.61 -10.78
CA ARG A 107 -3.20 -1.66 -11.06
C ARG A 107 -3.72 -1.61 -12.49
N ILE A 108 -3.82 -0.42 -13.08
CA ILE A 108 -4.17 -0.24 -14.50
C ILE A 108 -3.06 -0.76 -15.43
N ALA A 109 -1.79 -0.58 -15.05
CA ALA A 109 -0.65 -1.00 -15.86
C ALA A 109 -0.37 -2.52 -15.81
N GLN A 110 -0.77 -3.22 -14.74
CA GLN A 110 -0.69 -4.68 -14.60
C GLN A 110 -1.78 -5.41 -15.37
#